data_AF-A0A9J6GZ85-F1
#
_entry.id   AF-A0A9J6GZ85-F1
#
_cell.length_a   1.000
_cell.length_b   1.000
_cell.length_c   1.000
_cell.angle_alpha   90.00
_cell.angle_beta   90.00
_cell.angle_gamma   90.00
#
_symmetry.space_group_name_H-M   'P 1'
#
loop_
_entity.id
_entity.type
_entity.pdbx_description
1 polymer ?
#
loop_
_entity_poly.entity_id
_entity_poly.type
_entity_poly.pdbx_seq_one_letter_code
_entity_poly.pdbx_strand_id
1 'polypeptide(L)'
;MLQLAREKHPHPKVEYKRLDIANDKDVARFSAEEGCFEIVYSFAAFHWIPDQHQAIRNIEKLMVPAENVSFRLEEVRLCSTFSLLWWHLRAGQSMLR
;
A
#
# COMPACT_ATOMS: atom_id res chain seq x y z
N MET A 1 -6.97 15.27 -2.80
CA MET A 1 -5.93 14.37 -3.36
C MET A 1 -6.33 13.78 -4.71
N LEU A 2 -7.43 13.01 -4.81
CA LEU A 2 -7.83 12.37 -6.08
C LEU A 2 -8.08 13.38 -7.22
N GLN A 3 -8.79 14.48 -6.93
CA GLN A 3 -9.02 15.53 -7.93
C GLN A 3 -7.72 16.13 -8.46
N LEU A 4 -6.78 16.46 -7.55
CA LEU A 4 -5.46 16.97 -7.93
C LEU A 4 -4.66 15.96 -8.77
N ALA A 5 -4.74 14.66 -8.44
CA ALA A 5 -4.08 13.62 -9.21
C ALA A 5 -4.66 13.48 -10.63
N ARG A 6 -6.01 13.54 -10.75
CA ARG A 6 -6.71 13.55 -12.05
C ARG A 6 -6.28 14.75 -12.91
N GLU A 7 -6.16 15.93 -12.30
CA GLU A 7 -5.77 17.15 -13.00
C GLU A 7 -4.30 17.15 -13.42
N LYS A 8 -3.39 16.64 -12.57
CA LYS A 8 -1.95 16.66 -12.84
C LYS A 8 -1.44 15.48 -13.67
N HIS A 9 -2.08 14.32 -13.58
CA HIS A 9 -1.63 13.09 -14.24
C HIS A 9 -2.77 12.38 -15.00
N PRO A 10 -3.51 13.07 -15.90
CA PRO A 10 -4.55 12.40 -16.67
C PRO A 10 -3.93 11.33 -17.56
N HIS A 11 -4.43 10.09 -17.46
CA HIS A 11 -3.98 8.99 -18.31
C HIS A 11 -5.17 8.12 -18.72
N PRO A 12 -5.32 7.76 -20.01
CA PRO A 12 -6.52 7.08 -20.52
C PRO A 12 -6.73 5.67 -19.96
N LYS A 13 -5.69 5.07 -19.38
CA LYS A 13 -5.74 3.74 -18.73
C LYS A 13 -5.83 3.79 -17.21
N VAL A 14 -5.88 4.98 -16.60
CA VAL A 14 -5.89 5.13 -15.14
C VAL A 14 -7.18 5.83 -14.73
N GLU A 15 -7.96 5.15 -13.90
CA GLU A 15 -9.10 5.74 -13.24
C GLU A 15 -8.79 5.97 -11.76
N TYR A 16 -9.19 7.12 -11.25
CA TYR A 16 -8.92 7.51 -9.88
C TYR A 16 -10.21 7.36 -9.07
N LYS A 17 -10.32 6.36 -8.21
CA LYS A 17 -11.49 6.16 -7.33
C LYS A 17 -11.09 6.24 -5.87
N ARG A 18 -12.05 6.59 -5.01
CA ARG A 18 -11.87 6.58 -3.56
C ARG A 18 -12.23 5.19 -3.05
N LEU A 19 -11.39 4.66 -2.18
CA LEU A 19 -11.63 3.42 -1.47
C LEU A 19 -11.12 3.58 -0.03
N ASP A 20 -11.95 3.26 0.95
CA ASP A 20 -11.54 3.10 2.34
C ASP A 20 -11.37 1.60 2.66
N ILE A 21 -10.11 1.16 2.69
CA ILE A 21 -9.77 -0.25 2.91
C ILE A 21 -10.07 -0.73 4.35
N ALA A 22 -10.23 0.19 5.30
CA ALA A 22 -10.63 -0.17 6.67
C ALA A 22 -12.13 -0.45 6.78
N ASN A 23 -12.93 -0.05 5.78
CA ASN A 23 -14.38 -0.22 5.78
C ASN A 23 -14.81 -1.37 4.87
N ASP A 24 -15.21 -2.49 5.49
CA ASP A 24 -15.64 -3.71 4.78
C ASP A 24 -16.79 -3.47 3.79
N LYS A 25 -17.75 -2.58 4.14
CA LYS A 25 -18.88 -2.27 3.25
C LYS A 25 -18.44 -1.50 2.01
N ASP A 26 -17.47 -0.61 2.17
CA ASP A 26 -16.92 0.17 1.07
C ASP A 26 -16.14 -0.74 0.10
N VAL A 27 -15.37 -1.67 0.65
CA VAL A 27 -14.63 -2.69 -0.10
C VAL A 27 -15.57 -3.62 -0.87
N ALA A 28 -16.63 -4.13 -0.23
CA ALA A 28 -17.60 -4.99 -0.88
C ALA A 28 -18.33 -4.26 -2.02
N ARG A 29 -18.73 -3.00 -1.79
CA ARG A 29 -19.33 -2.16 -2.82
C ARG A 29 -18.37 -1.93 -3.99
N PHE A 30 -17.12 -1.58 -3.69
CA PHE A 30 -16.10 -1.32 -4.69
C PHE A 30 -15.81 -2.55 -5.55
N SER A 31 -15.70 -3.73 -4.95
CA SER A 31 -15.52 -4.98 -5.69
C SER A 31 -16.74 -5.32 -6.58
N ALA A 32 -17.96 -4.99 -6.14
CA ALA A 32 -19.15 -5.19 -6.95
C ALA A 32 -19.24 -4.24 -8.15
N GLU A 33 -18.75 -3.00 -8.00
CA GLU A 33 -18.73 -1.99 -9.06
C GLU A 33 -17.56 -2.21 -10.06
N GLU A 34 -16.37 -2.57 -9.57
CA GLU A 34 -15.12 -2.60 -10.35
C GLU A 34 -14.62 -4.02 -10.68
N GLY A 35 -15.10 -5.04 -9.97
CA GLY A 35 -14.60 -6.41 -10.06
C GLY A 35 -13.44 -6.72 -9.12
N CYS A 36 -12.66 -7.74 -9.49
CA CYS A 36 -11.47 -8.19 -8.77
C CYS A 36 -10.19 -7.77 -9.51
N PHE A 37 -9.10 -7.62 -8.76
CA PHE A 37 -7.82 -7.16 -9.26
C PHE A 37 -6.76 -8.27 -9.21
N GLU A 38 -5.88 -8.31 -10.20
CA GLU A 38 -4.76 -9.25 -10.23
C GLU A 38 -3.62 -8.81 -9.28
N ILE A 39 -3.39 -7.51 -9.20
CA ILE A 39 -2.31 -6.91 -8.41
C ILE A 39 -2.86 -5.69 -7.67
N VAL A 40 -2.59 -5.61 -6.37
CA VAL A 40 -2.92 -4.47 -5.52
C VAL A 40 -1.61 -3.89 -4.98
N TYR A 41 -1.36 -2.61 -5.26
CA TYR A 41 -0.23 -1.87 -4.71
C TYR A 41 -0.69 -0.98 -3.55
N SER A 42 0.06 -0.98 -2.45
CA SER A 42 -0.18 -0.10 -1.31
C SER A 42 1.07 0.72 -1.03
N PHE A 43 0.94 2.05 -1.10
CA PHE A 43 2.05 2.97 -0.85
C PHE A 43 1.85 3.64 0.51
N ALA A 44 2.52 3.11 1.53
CA ALA A 44 2.49 3.63 2.88
C ALA A 44 1.06 3.87 3.43
N ALA A 45 0.04 3.08 3.05
CA ALA A 45 -1.31 3.28 3.58
C ALA A 45 -1.52 2.63 4.95
N PHE A 46 -0.81 1.53 5.23
CA PHE A 46 -1.07 0.69 6.41
C PHE A 46 -0.74 1.34 7.76
N HIS A 47 0.20 2.29 7.80
CA HIS A 47 0.55 2.95 9.06
C HIS A 47 -0.55 3.89 9.60
N TRP A 48 -1.56 4.22 8.77
CA TRP A 48 -2.71 5.04 9.17
C TRP A 48 -3.92 4.19 9.57
N ILE A 49 -3.84 2.87 9.40
CA ILE A 49 -4.96 1.95 9.65
C ILE A 49 -4.82 1.35 11.04
N PRO A 50 -5.81 1.53 11.94
CA PRO A 50 -5.76 0.96 13.28
C PRO A 50 -5.74 -0.57 13.28
N ASP A 51 -6.54 -1.20 12.42
CA ASP A 51 -6.61 -2.66 12.26
C ASP A 51 -6.03 -3.08 10.90
N GLN A 52 -4.73 -3.35 10.90
CA GLN A 52 -4.01 -3.80 9.71
C GLN A 52 -4.45 -5.19 9.25
N HIS A 53 -4.87 -6.07 10.18
CA HIS A 53 -5.32 -7.41 9.84
C HIS A 53 -6.63 -7.37 9.05
N GLN A 54 -7.57 -6.50 9.46
CA GLN A 54 -8.80 -6.31 8.71
C GLN A 54 -8.53 -5.71 7.33
N ALA A 55 -7.63 -4.75 7.21
CA ALA A 55 -7.26 -4.19 5.92
C ALA A 55 -6.64 -5.22 4.98
N ILE A 56 -5.76 -6.11 5.48
CA ILE A 56 -5.19 -7.19 4.66
C ILE A 56 -6.29 -8.15 4.18
N ARG A 57 -7.18 -8.59 5.07
CA ARG A 57 -8.33 -9.44 4.67
C ARG A 57 -9.21 -8.77 3.61
N ASN A 58 -9.41 -7.46 3.72
CA ASN A 58 -10.17 -6.69 2.75
C ASN A 58 -9.45 -6.60 1.39
N ILE A 59 -8.12 -6.51 1.39
CA ILE A 59 -7.35 -6.57 0.15
C ILE A 59 -7.46 -7.95 -0.48
N GLU A 60 -7.36 -9.03 0.29
CA GLU A 60 -7.55 -10.39 -0.22
C GLU A 60 -8.91 -10.57 -0.91
N LYS A 61 -9.97 -9.96 -0.38
CA LYS A 61 -11.30 -9.94 -1.02
C LYS A 61 -11.34 -9.21 -2.36
N LEU A 62 -10.49 -8.20 -2.55
CA LEU A 62 -10.39 -7.44 -3.80
C LEU A 62 -9.57 -8.17 -4.85
N MET A 63 -8.80 -9.19 -4.48
CA MET A 63 -7.95 -9.91 -5.41
C MET A 63 -8.70 -11.07 -6.08
N VAL A 64 -8.26 -11.43 -7.29
CA VAL A 64 -8.74 -12.65 -7.94
C VAL A 64 -8.36 -13.89 -7.11
N PRO A 65 -9.13 -14.99 -7.17
CA PRO A 65 -8.82 -16.23 -6.44
C PRO A 65 -7.41 -16.73 -6.77
N ALA A 66 -6.68 -17.13 -5.72
CA ALA A 66 -5.22 -17.24 -5.68
C ALA A 66 -4.61 -18.45 -6.42
N GLU A 67 -4.87 -18.59 -7.72
CA GLU A 67 -4.05 -19.51 -8.54
C GLU A 67 -2.74 -18.86 -9.01
N ASN A 68 -2.64 -17.52 -9.10
CA ASN A 68 -1.43 -16.81 -9.58
C ASN A 68 -1.26 -15.37 -9.02
N VAL A 69 -1.66 -15.10 -7.78
CA VAL A 69 -1.67 -13.72 -7.26
C VAL A 69 -0.39 -13.38 -6.50
N SER A 70 0.31 -12.32 -6.93
CA SER A 70 1.46 -11.73 -6.23
C SER A 70 1.04 -10.44 -5.51
N PHE A 71 0.73 -10.53 -4.22
CA PHE A 71 0.58 -9.36 -3.37
C PHE A 71 1.96 -8.90 -2.91
N ARG A 72 2.45 -7.78 -3.46
CA ARG A 72 3.72 -7.18 -3.05
C ARG A 72 3.46 -6.08 -2.04
N LEU A 73 3.56 -6.41 -0.76
CA LEU A 73 3.76 -5.43 0.29
C LEU A 73 5.18 -4.89 0.18
N GLU A 74 5.32 -3.69 -0.39
CA GLU A 74 6.53 -2.92 -0.14
C GLU A 74 6.38 -2.30 1.24
N GLU A 75 6.79 -3.05 2.26
CA GLU A 75 6.90 -2.58 3.62
C GLU A 75 7.99 -1.50 3.63
N VAL A 76 7.59 -0.26 3.34
CA VAL A 76 8.40 0.91 3.68
C VAL A 76 8.43 0.93 5.20
N ARG A 77 9.42 0.26 5.78
CA ARG A 77 9.78 0.39 7.18
C ARG A 77 9.77 1.88 7.49
N LEU A 78 8.83 2.24 8.35
CA LEU A 78 8.64 3.57 8.87
C LEU A 78 9.99 4.26 9.06
N CYS A 79 10.19 5.33 8.28
CA CYS A 79 11.07 6.40 8.68
C CYS A 79 10.38 7.12 9.86
N SER A 80 10.41 6.51 11.04
CA SER A 80 10.06 7.15 12.29
C SER A 80 11.17 6.85 13.28
N THR A 81 12.12 7.78 13.33
CA THR A 81 13.15 7.99 14.36
C THR A 81 14.24 6.91 14.47
N PHE A 82 15.49 7.34 14.71
CA PHE A 82 16.59 6.51 15.24
C PHE A 82 17.44 5.57 14.34
N SER A 83 17.29 5.52 13.01
CA SER A 83 18.14 4.65 12.16
C SER A 83 19.34 5.32 11.48
N LEU A 84 19.38 6.66 11.37
CA LEU A 84 20.54 7.38 10.81
C LEU A 84 21.77 7.35 11.74
N LEU A 85 21.59 7.23 13.06
CA LEU A 85 22.72 7.12 13.99
C LEU A 85 23.35 5.71 13.96
N TRP A 86 22.55 4.65 13.72
CA TRP A 86 23.05 3.28 13.73
C TRP A 86 23.83 2.90 12.46
N TRP A 87 23.44 3.44 11.30
CA TRP A 87 24.18 3.25 10.05
C TRP A 87 25.49 4.07 10.01
N HIS A 88 25.52 5.28 10.56
CA HIS A 88 26.77 6.05 10.64
C HIS A 88 27.77 5.46 11.65
N LEU A 89 27.32 4.84 12.76
CA LEU A 89 28.25 4.23 13.72
C LEU A 89 28.85 2.90 13.28
N ARG A 90 28.19 2.10 12.43
CA ARG A 90 28.80 0.86 11.89
C ARG A 90 29.69 1.09 10.67
N ALA A 91 29.35 2.04 9.80
CA ALA A 91 30.20 2.37 8.65
C ALA A 91 31.53 3.04 9.06
N GLY A 92 31.59 3.61 10.28
CA GLY A 92 32.81 4.23 10.83
C GLY A 92 33.78 3.29 11.53
N GLN A 93 33.49 1.98 11.68
CA GLN A 93 34.39 1.03 12.34
C GLN A 93 34.99 -0.06 11.43
N SER A 94 34.61 -0.14 10.15
CA SER A 94 35.25 -1.06 9.19
C SER A 94 36.26 -0.38 8.25
N MET A 95 36.63 0.88 8.52
CA MET A 95 37.61 1.62 7.74
C MET A 95 38.57 2.37 8.66
N LEU A 96 39.26 1.65 9.55
CA LEU A 96 40.54 2.07 10.14
C LEU A 96 41.24 0.83 10.73
N ARG A 97 42.25 0.36 9.97
CA ARG A 97 43.28 -0.65 10.25
C ARG A 97 42.90 -2.13 10.10
#